data_AF-A0A2A2KQ44-F1
#
_entry.id   AF-A0A2A2KQ44-F1
#
_cell.length_a   1.000
_cell.length_b   1.000
_cell.length_c   1.000
_cell.angle_alpha   90.00
_cell.angle_beta   90.00
_cell.angle_gamma   90.00
#
_symmetry.space_group_name_H-M   'P 1'
#
loop_
_entity.id
_entity.type
_entity.pdbx_description
1 polymer ?
#
loop_
_entity_poly.entity_id
_entity_poly.type
_entity_poly.pdbx_seq_one_letter_code
_entity_poly.pdbx_strand_id
1 'polypeptide(L)'
;MIPSSRVNDKICDCCDGSDEYDQSVECPNVCEELGRSARLERERQREKQKKGFGAKEELAKTGQALKKDYADKLIPLKAERDELQPKKDEIEARKKEAEEKEQKLQNVHREAWEAEKKERRRLVADRLFNQFDKNGDRTLDLEEVKNIKYIDSDFDGIVSDDEANRVMPAAPVSYDQFLDTMYNNLKSAKREYRNHEEAAKEGEHSDNMDDLAPEDEDDLPEETDPNDQQKLSESRHEEEVDDEFNDLDDSALPAYDEETNKATAG
;
A
#
# COMPACT_ATOMS: atom_id res chain seq x y z
N MET A 1 39.40 -68.80 39.29
CA MET A 1 39.30 -69.14 40.72
C MET A 1 37.85 -69.46 40.99
N ILE A 2 37.55 -70.70 41.36
CA ILE A 2 36.18 -71.16 41.65
C ILE A 2 36.03 -71.23 43.17
N PRO A 3 34.91 -70.74 43.74
CA PRO A 3 34.64 -70.88 45.17
C PRO A 3 34.60 -72.35 45.60
N SER A 4 35.13 -72.67 46.78
CA SER A 4 35.10 -74.04 47.31
C SER A 4 33.69 -74.60 47.52
N SER A 5 32.67 -73.75 47.51
CA SER A 5 31.26 -74.13 47.60
C SER A 5 30.70 -74.75 46.31
N ARG A 6 31.43 -74.67 45.20
CA ARG A 6 31.06 -75.14 43.86
C ARG A 6 31.98 -76.27 43.38
N VAL A 7 32.50 -77.04 44.32
CA VAL A 7 33.39 -78.18 44.06
C VAL A 7 32.74 -79.39 44.70
N ASN A 8 32.47 -80.43 43.92
CA ASN A 8 31.69 -81.60 44.30
C ASN A 8 30.31 -81.24 44.87
N ASP A 9 29.66 -80.22 44.32
CA ASP A 9 28.32 -79.78 44.71
C ASP A 9 27.19 -80.37 43.83
N LYS A 10 27.56 -81.27 42.92
CA LYS A 10 26.69 -81.95 41.95
C LYS A 10 26.24 -81.06 40.78
N ILE A 11 26.88 -79.91 40.56
CA ILE A 11 26.63 -79.00 39.45
C ILE A 11 27.91 -78.87 38.62
N CYS A 12 27.82 -79.10 37.30
CA CYS A 12 28.96 -78.92 36.39
C CYS A 12 29.14 -77.42 36.04
N ASP A 13 29.89 -76.68 36.85
CA ASP A 13 30.29 -75.29 36.62
C ASP A 13 31.49 -75.17 35.67
N CYS A 14 32.37 -76.18 35.61
CA CYS A 14 33.49 -76.23 34.66
C CYS A 14 33.12 -76.96 33.36
N CYS A 15 33.60 -76.46 32.23
CA CYS A 15 33.32 -77.08 30.93
C CYS A 15 34.02 -78.44 30.74
N ASP A 16 35.05 -78.76 31.52
CA ASP A 16 35.77 -80.04 31.48
C ASP A 16 35.35 -80.99 32.63
N GLY A 17 34.41 -80.55 33.48
CA GLY A 17 33.96 -81.30 34.65
C GLY A 17 35.00 -81.43 35.76
N SER A 18 36.08 -80.63 35.75
CA SER A 18 37.16 -80.72 36.73
C SER A 18 36.76 -80.32 38.17
N ASP A 19 35.62 -79.66 38.31
CA ASP A 19 34.98 -79.29 39.57
C ASP A 19 34.26 -80.46 40.27
N GLU A 20 33.82 -81.47 39.53
CA GLU A 20 33.11 -82.65 40.03
C GLU A 20 33.99 -83.92 39.90
N TYR A 21 35.17 -83.90 40.53
CA TYR A 21 36.18 -84.96 40.39
C TYR A 21 35.88 -86.24 41.19
N ASP A 22 35.00 -86.17 42.19
CA ASP A 22 34.64 -87.32 43.05
C ASP A 22 33.67 -88.31 42.37
N GLN A 23 33.27 -88.01 41.12
CA GLN A 23 32.37 -88.82 40.28
C GLN A 23 30.97 -89.01 40.87
N SER A 24 30.52 -88.11 41.75
CA SER A 24 29.14 -88.09 42.25
C SER A 24 28.10 -87.78 41.15
N VAL A 25 28.52 -87.08 40.08
CA VAL A 25 27.75 -86.75 38.87
C VAL A 25 28.64 -86.90 37.64
N GLU A 26 28.07 -87.32 36.50
CA GLU A 26 28.79 -87.41 35.22
C GLU A 26 28.74 -86.06 34.49
N CYS A 27 29.85 -85.32 34.50
CA CYS A 27 30.01 -84.05 33.79
C CYS A 27 30.76 -84.28 32.46
N PRO A 28 30.10 -84.20 31.29
CA PRO A 28 30.78 -84.37 30.01
C PRO A 28 31.67 -83.16 29.69
N ASN A 29 32.84 -83.40 29.11
CA ASN A 29 33.71 -82.32 28.65
C ASN A 29 33.16 -81.68 27.36
N VAL A 30 32.73 -80.42 27.48
CA VAL A 30 32.17 -79.59 26.40
C VAL A 30 33.04 -78.36 26.09
N CYS A 31 34.26 -78.26 26.66
CA CYS A 31 35.13 -77.09 26.50
C CYS A 31 35.44 -76.74 25.04
N GLU A 32 35.65 -77.75 24.18
CA GLU A 32 36.00 -77.49 22.78
C GLU A 32 34.84 -76.88 21.99
N GLU A 33 33.61 -77.35 22.23
CA GLU A 33 32.41 -76.83 21.58
C GLU A 33 32.11 -75.39 22.02
N LEU A 34 32.15 -75.12 23.33
CA LEU A 34 32.00 -73.78 23.89
C LEU A 34 33.11 -72.83 23.42
N GLY A 35 34.35 -73.30 23.35
CA GLY A 35 35.47 -72.54 22.83
C GLY A 35 35.31 -72.22 21.34
N ARG A 36 34.81 -73.17 20.54
CA ARG A 36 34.51 -72.98 19.11
C ARG A 36 33.39 -71.95 18.91
N SER A 37 32.28 -72.06 19.62
CA SER A 37 31.15 -71.12 19.51
C SER A 37 31.55 -69.71 19.94
N ALA A 38 32.28 -69.56 21.05
CA ALA A 38 32.78 -68.27 21.52
C ALA A 38 33.77 -67.61 20.56
N ARG A 39 34.64 -68.39 19.90
CA ARG A 39 35.56 -67.87 18.86
C ARG A 39 34.78 -67.35 17.65
N LEU A 40 33.80 -68.13 17.17
CA LEU A 40 32.95 -67.75 16.04
C LEU A 40 32.12 -66.50 16.34
N GLU A 41 31.52 -66.39 17.53
CA GLU A 41 30.78 -65.21 17.93
C GLU A 41 31.68 -63.98 18.02
N ARG A 42 32.87 -64.12 18.62
CA ARG A 42 33.86 -63.04 18.71
C ARG A 42 34.29 -62.56 17.32
N GLU A 43 34.53 -63.47 16.39
CA GLU A 43 34.84 -63.12 14.99
C GLU A 43 33.69 -62.36 14.34
N ARG A 44 32.45 -62.84 14.48
CA ARG A 44 31.26 -62.16 13.96
C ARG A 44 31.11 -60.74 14.52
N GLN A 45 31.36 -60.55 15.82
CA GLN A 45 31.32 -59.23 16.44
C GLN A 45 32.46 -58.33 15.95
N ARG A 46 33.67 -58.87 15.79
CA ARG A 46 34.81 -58.14 15.24
C ARG A 46 34.56 -57.67 13.81
N GLU A 47 33.96 -58.51 12.96
CA GLU A 47 33.60 -58.10 11.60
C GLU A 47 32.56 -56.99 11.58
N LYS A 48 31.51 -57.09 12.41
CA LYS A 48 30.51 -56.02 12.55
C LYS A 48 31.15 -54.71 13.00
N GLN A 49 32.00 -54.76 14.02
CA GLN A 49 32.72 -53.58 14.53
C GLN A 49 33.67 -53.00 13.48
N LYS A 50 34.38 -53.84 12.73
CA LYS A 50 35.28 -53.39 11.65
C LYS A 50 34.51 -52.66 10.54
N LYS A 51 33.36 -53.21 10.12
CA LYS A 51 32.48 -52.57 9.13
C LYS A 51 31.92 -51.24 9.65
N GLY A 52 31.45 -51.21 10.89
CA GLY A 52 30.95 -49.98 11.52
C GLY A 52 32.02 -48.91 11.71
N PHE A 53 33.23 -49.31 12.10
CA PHE A 53 34.37 -48.40 12.24
C PHE A 53 34.78 -47.79 10.90
N GLY A 54 34.89 -48.60 9.84
CA GLY A 54 35.22 -48.11 8.50
C GLY A 54 34.20 -47.09 7.99
N ALA A 55 32.90 -47.37 8.13
CA ALA A 55 31.85 -46.42 7.74
C ALA A 55 31.94 -45.11 8.55
N LYS A 56 32.19 -45.19 9.86
CA LYS A 56 32.36 -44.02 10.72
C LYS A 56 33.58 -43.18 10.33
N GLU A 57 34.69 -43.83 10.01
CA GLU A 57 35.93 -43.16 9.61
C GLU A 57 35.74 -42.38 8.30
N GLU A 58 35.11 -43.01 7.29
CA GLU A 58 34.81 -42.34 6.03
C GLU A 58 33.88 -41.15 6.21
N LEU A 59 32.81 -41.29 7.01
CA LEU A 59 31.92 -40.18 7.34
C LEU A 59 32.63 -39.05 8.11
N ALA A 60 33.57 -39.39 8.99
CA ALA A 60 34.35 -38.40 9.72
C ALA A 60 35.28 -37.62 8.78
N LYS A 61 35.94 -38.30 7.82
CA LYS A 61 36.79 -37.67 6.82
C LYS A 61 35.99 -36.75 5.90
N THR A 62 34.86 -37.23 5.37
CA THR A 62 34.01 -36.41 4.48
C THR A 62 33.42 -35.22 5.22
N GLY A 63 32.97 -35.40 6.47
CA GLY A 63 32.49 -34.30 7.31
C GLY A 63 33.56 -33.25 7.61
N GLN A 64 34.81 -33.67 7.86
CA GLN A 64 35.93 -32.75 8.05
C GLN A 64 36.29 -31.99 6.75
N ALA A 65 36.27 -32.67 5.61
CA ALA A 65 36.50 -32.04 4.31
C ALA A 65 35.43 -30.99 4.01
N LEU A 66 34.14 -31.35 4.12
CA LEU A 66 33.02 -30.42 3.91
C LEU A 66 33.12 -29.20 4.83
N LYS A 67 33.44 -29.41 6.12
CA LYS A 67 33.57 -28.29 7.07
C LYS A 67 34.68 -27.32 6.65
N LYS A 68 35.81 -27.83 6.14
CA LYS A 68 36.90 -27.00 5.61
C LYS A 68 36.44 -26.26 4.36
N ASP A 69 35.83 -26.95 3.39
CA ASP A 69 35.33 -26.34 2.16
C ASP A 69 34.33 -25.20 2.44
N TYR A 70 33.41 -25.40 3.39
CA TYR A 70 32.47 -24.35 3.80
C TYR A 70 33.17 -23.20 4.54
N ALA A 71 34.14 -23.50 5.40
CA ALA A 71 34.92 -22.46 6.08
C ALA A 71 35.69 -21.60 5.06
N ASP A 72 36.32 -22.24 4.07
CA ASP A 72 37.10 -21.59 3.03
C ASP A 72 36.20 -20.74 2.11
N LYS A 73 35.00 -21.22 1.78
CA LYS A 73 34.00 -20.44 1.02
C LYS A 73 33.42 -19.27 1.80
N LEU A 74 33.33 -19.36 3.13
CA LEU A 74 32.81 -18.28 3.97
C LEU A 74 33.77 -17.10 4.08
N ILE A 75 35.08 -17.31 3.99
CA ILE A 75 36.09 -16.25 4.11
C ILE A 75 35.91 -15.16 3.02
N PRO A 76 35.90 -15.48 1.71
CA PRO A 76 35.75 -14.47 0.66
C PRO A 76 34.38 -13.79 0.70
N LEU A 77 33.30 -14.54 0.97
CA LEU A 77 31.96 -13.97 1.09
C LEU A 77 31.85 -12.98 2.26
N LYS A 78 32.48 -13.31 3.39
CA LYS A 78 32.53 -12.39 4.54
C LYS A 78 33.33 -11.13 4.22
N ALA A 79 34.47 -11.28 3.54
CA ALA A 79 35.30 -10.15 3.12
C ALA A 79 34.57 -9.25 2.11
N GLU A 80 33.91 -9.84 1.11
CA GLU A 80 33.09 -9.11 0.14
C GLU A 80 31.95 -8.36 0.82
N ARG A 81 31.23 -9.02 1.74
CA ARG A 81 30.19 -8.36 2.54
C ARG A 81 30.78 -7.22 3.39
N ASP A 82 31.90 -7.42 4.07
CA ASP A 82 32.53 -6.38 4.89
C ASP A 82 33.04 -5.20 4.04
N GLU A 83 33.42 -5.42 2.78
CA GLU A 83 33.78 -4.37 1.83
C GLU A 83 32.56 -3.62 1.28
N LEU A 84 31.48 -4.34 0.97
CA LEU A 84 30.26 -3.75 0.39
C LEU A 84 29.38 -3.05 1.43
N GLN A 85 29.42 -3.49 2.69
CA GLN A 85 28.63 -2.91 3.77
C GLN A 85 28.81 -1.39 3.92
N PRO A 86 30.04 -0.84 4.06
CA PRO A 86 30.21 0.61 4.18
C PRO A 86 29.79 1.36 2.91
N LYS A 87 29.99 0.79 1.71
CA LYS A 87 29.56 1.41 0.45
C LYS A 87 28.04 1.50 0.38
N LYS A 88 27.34 0.45 0.83
CA LYS A 88 25.88 0.46 0.93
C LYS A 88 25.41 1.52 1.92
N ASP A 89 26.00 1.54 3.11
CA ASP A 89 25.60 2.47 4.17
C ASP A 89 25.87 3.94 3.75
N GLU A 90 26.97 4.21 3.04
CA GLU A 90 27.28 5.53 2.45
C GLU A 90 26.26 5.94 1.39
N ILE A 91 25.94 5.04 0.44
CA ILE A 91 24.95 5.31 -0.61
C ILE A 91 23.56 5.52 0.00
N GLU A 92 23.19 4.72 0.99
CA GLU A 92 21.92 4.83 1.71
C GLU A 92 21.82 6.15 2.47
N ALA A 93 22.89 6.58 3.15
CA ALA A 93 22.95 7.87 3.82
C ALA A 93 22.80 9.03 2.82
N ARG A 94 23.52 8.98 1.69
CA ARG A 94 23.43 10.01 0.64
C ARG A 94 22.04 10.06 0.00
N LYS A 95 21.44 8.89 -0.24
CA LYS A 95 20.08 8.78 -0.78
C LYS A 95 19.08 9.39 0.19
N LYS A 96 19.16 9.06 1.48
CA LYS A 96 18.29 9.62 2.51
C LYS A 96 18.43 11.15 2.62
N GLU A 97 19.64 11.67 2.56
CA GLU A 97 19.86 13.14 2.56
C GLU A 97 19.23 13.81 1.33
N ALA A 98 19.32 13.19 0.15
CA ALA A 98 18.69 13.69 -1.06
C ALA A 98 17.15 13.65 -0.96
N GLU A 99 16.59 12.51 -0.53
CA GLU A 99 15.14 12.33 -0.33
C GLU A 99 14.59 13.33 0.70
N GLU A 100 15.31 13.59 1.79
CA GLU A 100 14.88 14.59 2.79
C GLU A 100 14.87 16.02 2.23
N LYS A 101 15.81 16.37 1.36
CA LYS A 101 15.82 17.68 0.68
C LYS A 101 14.66 17.80 -0.29
N GLU A 102 14.45 16.76 -1.11
CA GLU A 102 13.35 16.69 -2.06
C GLU A 102 11.99 16.79 -1.34
N GLN A 103 11.78 16.01 -0.27
CA GLN A 103 10.56 16.04 0.52
C GLN A 103 10.31 17.41 1.16
N LYS A 104 11.35 18.07 1.68
CA LYS A 104 11.19 19.44 2.22
C LYS A 104 10.70 20.41 1.17
N LEU A 105 11.28 20.37 -0.02
CA LEU A 105 10.88 21.23 -1.14
C LEU A 105 9.45 20.91 -1.60
N GLN A 106 9.10 19.63 -1.74
CA GLN A 106 7.74 19.22 -2.10
C GLN A 106 6.71 19.62 -1.04
N ASN A 107 7.05 19.50 0.24
CA ASN A 107 6.16 19.89 1.34
C ASN A 107 5.94 21.40 1.36
N VAL A 108 6.98 22.21 1.17
CA VAL A 108 6.84 23.67 1.07
C VAL A 108 5.93 24.05 -0.11
N HIS A 109 6.13 23.44 -1.28
CA HIS A 109 5.28 23.69 -2.45
C HIS A 109 3.83 23.28 -2.21
N ARG A 110 3.62 22.10 -1.61
CA ARG A 110 2.29 21.60 -1.25
C ARG A 110 1.60 22.52 -0.24
N GLU A 111 2.28 22.89 0.83
CA GLU A 111 1.76 23.77 1.87
C GLU A 111 1.41 25.15 1.31
N ALA A 112 2.25 25.71 0.43
CA ALA A 112 1.98 26.97 -0.25
C ALA A 112 0.72 26.87 -1.13
N TRP A 113 0.60 25.82 -1.93
CA TRP A 113 -0.58 25.59 -2.76
C TRP A 113 -1.85 25.36 -1.93
N GLU A 114 -1.78 24.57 -0.85
CA GLU A 114 -2.92 24.33 0.05
C GLU A 114 -3.35 25.63 0.75
N ALA A 115 -2.40 26.48 1.15
CA ALA A 115 -2.68 27.78 1.74
C ALA A 115 -3.38 28.72 0.76
N GLU A 116 -2.85 28.84 -0.47
CA GLU A 116 -3.45 29.64 -1.54
C GLU A 116 -4.85 29.15 -1.88
N LYS A 117 -5.01 27.83 -2.04
CA LYS A 117 -6.30 27.20 -2.32
C LYS A 117 -7.31 27.46 -1.20
N LYS A 118 -6.88 27.40 0.07
CA LYS A 118 -7.73 27.68 1.22
C LYS A 118 -8.14 29.15 1.28
N GLU A 119 -7.24 30.08 0.98
CA GLU A 119 -7.53 31.51 0.94
C GLU A 119 -8.54 31.82 -0.18
N ARG A 120 -8.29 31.29 -1.38
CA ARG A 120 -9.19 31.42 -2.54
C ARG A 120 -10.58 30.85 -2.25
N ARG A 121 -10.65 29.66 -1.64
CA ARG A 121 -11.92 29.06 -1.18
C ARG A 121 -12.64 29.96 -0.18
N ARG A 122 -11.92 30.57 0.77
CA ARG A 122 -12.51 31.50 1.74
C ARG A 122 -13.09 32.75 1.07
N LEU A 123 -12.38 33.34 0.11
CA LEU A 123 -12.87 34.53 -0.60
C LEU A 123 -14.15 34.24 -1.39
N VAL A 124 -14.24 33.08 -2.05
CA VAL A 124 -15.44 32.70 -2.80
C VAL A 124 -16.57 32.26 -1.89
N ALA A 125 -16.28 31.52 -0.82
CA ALA A 125 -17.26 31.20 0.21
C ALA A 125 -17.84 32.47 0.85
N ASP A 126 -17.02 33.48 1.15
CA ASP A 126 -17.46 34.76 1.70
C ASP A 126 -18.37 35.51 0.72
N ARG A 127 -17.95 35.62 -0.56
CA ARG A 127 -18.77 36.26 -1.59
C ARG A 127 -20.12 35.56 -1.74
N LEU A 128 -20.13 34.23 -1.75
CA LEU A 128 -21.34 33.43 -1.91
C LEU A 128 -22.24 33.50 -0.69
N PHE A 129 -21.66 33.44 0.51
CA PHE A 129 -22.41 33.56 1.76
C PHE A 129 -23.13 34.91 1.82
N ASN A 130 -22.45 36.00 1.46
CA ASN A 130 -23.04 37.34 1.39
C ASN A 130 -24.15 37.48 0.33
N GLN A 131 -24.21 36.62 -0.69
CA GLN A 131 -25.33 36.59 -1.65
C GLN A 131 -26.57 35.93 -1.06
N PHE A 132 -26.41 34.96 -0.15
CA PHE A 132 -27.52 34.23 0.46
C PHE A 132 -28.01 34.83 1.77
N ASP A 133 -27.12 35.41 2.57
CA ASP A 133 -27.43 36.16 3.79
C ASP A 133 -28.00 37.53 3.42
N LYS A 134 -29.30 37.57 3.11
CA LYS A 134 -29.99 38.79 2.67
C LYS A 134 -30.28 39.72 3.84
N ASN A 135 -30.45 39.15 5.03
CA ASN A 135 -30.78 39.90 6.23
C ASN A 135 -29.53 40.48 6.93
N GLY A 136 -28.33 40.01 6.57
CA GLY A 136 -27.03 40.48 7.04
C GLY A 136 -26.70 40.06 8.47
N ASP A 137 -27.38 39.05 9.02
CA ASP A 137 -27.23 38.60 10.40
C ASP A 137 -26.04 37.64 10.60
N ARG A 138 -25.31 37.34 9.51
CA ARG A 138 -24.15 36.43 9.46
C ARG A 138 -24.49 34.99 9.80
N THR A 139 -25.75 34.62 9.66
CA THR A 139 -26.24 33.25 9.73
C THR A 139 -27.15 32.98 8.54
N LEU A 140 -27.22 31.73 8.08
CA LEU A 140 -28.20 31.33 7.07
C LEU A 140 -29.34 30.59 7.75
N ASP A 141 -30.54 31.12 7.56
CA ASP A 141 -31.77 30.48 8.02
C ASP A 141 -32.37 29.56 6.94
N LEU A 142 -33.41 28.81 7.33
CA LEU A 142 -34.09 27.87 6.41
C LEU A 142 -34.81 28.59 5.27
N GLU A 143 -35.25 29.84 5.45
CA GLU A 143 -35.97 30.59 4.42
C GLU A 143 -34.99 31.13 3.36
N GLU A 144 -33.81 31.58 3.78
CA GLU A 144 -32.71 32.01 2.91
C GLU A 144 -32.16 30.85 2.09
N VAL A 145 -32.01 29.67 2.69
CA VAL A 145 -31.54 28.48 1.95
C VAL A 145 -32.58 27.94 0.97
N LYS A 146 -33.88 28.02 1.29
CA LYS A 146 -34.94 27.68 0.31
C LYS A 146 -34.97 28.60 -0.90
N ASN A 147 -34.40 29.80 -0.82
CA ASN A 147 -34.29 30.71 -1.97
C ASN A 147 -33.14 30.35 -2.93
N ILE A 148 -32.34 29.32 -2.62
CA ILE A 148 -31.21 28.90 -3.43
C ILE A 148 -31.68 27.88 -4.48
N LYS A 149 -31.84 28.35 -5.73
CA LYS A 149 -32.43 27.58 -6.83
C LYS A 149 -31.75 26.23 -7.11
N TYR A 150 -30.44 26.15 -6.92
CA TYR A 150 -29.68 24.96 -7.29
C TYR A 150 -29.67 23.87 -6.21
N ILE A 151 -30.40 24.05 -5.10
CA ILE A 151 -30.62 23.00 -4.09
C ILE A 151 -31.83 22.13 -4.44
N ASP A 152 -32.69 22.62 -5.33
CA ASP A 152 -33.81 21.88 -5.92
C ASP A 152 -33.27 20.64 -6.65
N SER A 153 -33.46 19.47 -6.05
CA SER A 153 -32.88 18.21 -6.50
C SER A 153 -33.84 17.43 -7.41
N ASP A 154 -35.15 17.66 -7.31
CA ASP A 154 -36.16 17.05 -8.16
C ASP A 154 -36.62 17.95 -9.31
N PHE A 155 -36.09 19.18 -9.37
CA PHE A 155 -36.29 20.17 -10.44
C PHE A 155 -37.75 20.59 -10.61
N ASP A 156 -38.54 20.52 -9.54
CA ASP A 156 -39.95 20.91 -9.55
C ASP A 156 -40.17 22.44 -9.45
N GLY A 157 -39.08 23.19 -9.24
CA GLY A 157 -39.05 24.65 -9.13
C GLY A 157 -39.27 25.18 -7.72
N ILE A 158 -39.40 24.31 -6.71
CA ILE A 158 -39.65 24.65 -5.31
C ILE A 158 -38.70 23.87 -4.39
N VAL A 159 -37.80 24.56 -3.69
CA VAL A 159 -36.95 23.91 -2.69
C VAL A 159 -37.77 23.51 -1.46
N SER A 160 -37.87 22.20 -1.22
CA SER A 160 -38.56 21.62 -0.07
C SER A 160 -37.72 21.69 1.21
N ASP A 161 -38.38 21.56 2.37
CA ASP A 161 -37.73 21.53 3.69
C ASP A 161 -36.72 20.38 3.82
N ASP A 162 -37.00 19.24 3.19
CA ASP A 162 -36.12 18.07 3.21
C ASP A 162 -34.86 18.29 2.37
N GLU A 163 -34.96 19.00 1.25
CA GLU A 163 -33.81 19.37 0.41
C GLU A 163 -32.94 20.44 1.07
N ALA A 164 -33.56 21.46 1.66
CA ALA A 164 -32.86 22.46 2.45
C ALA A 164 -32.09 21.81 3.61
N ASN A 165 -32.72 20.87 4.35
CA ASN A 165 -32.08 20.16 5.46
C ASN A 165 -30.96 19.19 5.02
N ARG A 166 -31.01 18.68 3.80
CA ARG A 166 -29.94 17.81 3.25
C ARG A 166 -28.64 18.57 3.05
N VAL A 167 -28.73 19.82 2.63
CA VAL A 167 -27.57 20.71 2.47
C VAL A 167 -27.22 21.39 3.80
N MET A 168 -28.23 21.63 4.65
CA MET A 168 -28.15 22.28 5.95
C MET A 168 -28.61 21.35 7.11
N PRO A 169 -27.74 20.53 7.69
CA PRO A 169 -28.17 19.55 8.71
C PRO A 169 -28.60 20.17 10.05
N ALA A 170 -28.27 21.43 10.33
CA ALA A 170 -28.70 22.14 11.55
C ALA A 170 -28.82 23.65 11.30
N ALA A 171 -30.03 24.22 11.46
CA ALA A 171 -30.28 25.66 11.37
C ALA A 171 -30.32 26.33 12.76
N PRO A 172 -29.88 27.60 12.90
CA PRO A 172 -29.21 28.43 11.90
C PRO A 172 -27.74 28.02 11.69
N VAL A 173 -27.23 28.19 10.47
CA VAL A 173 -25.83 27.87 10.12
C VAL A 173 -24.96 29.11 10.18
N SER A 174 -23.86 29.05 10.93
CA SER A 174 -22.86 30.13 10.94
C SER A 174 -21.93 30.06 9.73
N TYR A 175 -21.25 31.16 9.41
CA TYR A 175 -20.28 31.22 8.31
C TYR A 175 -19.22 30.09 8.34
N ASP A 176 -18.66 29.78 9.51
CA ASP A 176 -17.66 28.71 9.63
C ASP A 176 -18.27 27.32 9.34
N GLN A 177 -19.50 27.08 9.80
CA GLN A 177 -20.23 25.84 9.52
C GLN A 177 -20.63 25.75 8.04
N PHE A 178 -20.98 26.87 7.42
CA PHE A 178 -21.25 26.97 5.99
C PHE A 178 -20.01 26.59 5.18
N LEU A 179 -18.84 27.15 5.53
CA LEU A 179 -17.60 26.89 4.81
C LEU A 179 -17.18 25.41 4.89
N ASP A 180 -17.31 24.77 6.06
CA ASP A 180 -16.85 23.39 6.27
C ASP A 180 -17.82 22.33 5.71
N THR A 181 -19.13 22.57 5.77
CA THR A 181 -20.16 21.56 5.44
C THR A 181 -21.03 21.92 4.24
N MET A 182 -21.63 23.13 4.21
CA MET A 182 -22.55 23.50 3.14
C MET A 182 -21.86 23.81 1.82
N TYR A 183 -20.69 24.46 1.85
CA TYR A 183 -20.00 24.95 0.65
C TYR A 183 -19.76 23.84 -0.39
N ASN A 184 -19.31 22.66 0.05
CA ASN A 184 -19.06 21.52 -0.84
C ASN A 184 -20.36 20.90 -1.38
N ASN A 185 -21.40 20.86 -0.56
CA ASN A 185 -22.71 20.33 -0.94
C ASN A 185 -23.39 21.25 -1.96
N LEU A 186 -23.38 22.57 -1.71
CA LEU A 186 -23.85 23.60 -2.64
C LEU A 186 -23.06 23.58 -3.95
N LYS A 187 -21.75 23.35 -3.89
CA LYS A 187 -20.90 23.18 -5.08
C LYS A 187 -21.37 22.02 -5.94
N SER A 188 -21.60 20.88 -5.30
CA SER A 188 -22.05 19.67 -5.99
C SER A 188 -23.45 19.86 -6.59
N ALA A 189 -24.37 20.43 -5.82
CA ALA A 189 -25.75 20.69 -6.26
C ALA A 189 -25.83 21.68 -7.43
N LYS A 190 -25.04 22.76 -7.42
CA LYS A 190 -24.97 23.70 -8.57
C LYS A 190 -24.44 23.04 -9.84
N ARG A 191 -23.46 22.15 -9.72
CA ARG A 191 -22.94 21.40 -10.88
C ARG A 191 -24.01 20.49 -11.46
N GLU A 192 -24.75 19.78 -10.61
CA GLU A 192 -25.87 18.93 -11.03
C GLU A 192 -26.99 19.74 -11.68
N TYR A 193 -27.33 20.90 -11.10
CA TYR A 193 -28.34 21.80 -11.64
C TYR A 193 -27.99 22.30 -13.05
N ARG A 194 -26.76 22.76 -13.25
CA ARG A 194 -26.27 23.20 -14.57
C ARG A 194 -26.27 22.06 -15.59
N ASN A 195 -25.79 20.87 -15.22
CA ASN A 195 -25.79 19.72 -16.12
C ASN A 195 -27.22 19.36 -16.57
N HIS A 196 -28.21 19.49 -15.68
CA HIS A 196 -29.62 19.29 -16.00
C HIS A 196 -30.15 20.39 -16.94
N GLU A 197 -29.78 21.64 -16.70
CA GLU A 197 -30.16 22.78 -17.56
C GLU A 197 -29.57 22.66 -18.97
N GLU A 198 -28.32 22.19 -19.09
CA GLU A 198 -27.66 21.89 -20.38
C GLU A 198 -28.33 20.70 -21.08
N ALA A 199 -28.62 19.62 -20.36
CA ALA A 199 -29.33 18.46 -20.92
C ALA A 199 -30.76 18.81 -21.39
N ALA A 200 -31.44 19.72 -20.69
CA ALA A 200 -32.75 20.23 -21.10
C ALA A 200 -32.67 21.09 -22.38
N LYS A 201 -31.60 21.89 -22.55
CA LYS A 201 -31.33 22.67 -23.77
C LYS A 201 -30.94 21.79 -24.96
N GLU A 202 -30.21 20.69 -24.74
CA GLU A 202 -29.88 19.72 -25.79
C GLU A 202 -31.09 18.83 -26.17
N GLY A 203 -31.97 18.52 -25.22
CA GLY A 203 -33.22 17.78 -25.45
C GLY A 203 -34.24 18.50 -26.32
N GLU A 204 -34.23 19.84 -26.35
CA GLU A 204 -35.09 20.65 -27.22
C GLU A 204 -34.58 20.80 -28.66
N HIS A 205 -33.36 20.34 -28.99
CA HIS A 205 -32.81 20.41 -30.36
C HIS A 205 -33.05 19.16 -31.22
N SER A 206 -33.76 18.14 -30.72
CA SER A 206 -33.96 16.87 -31.44
C SER A 206 -35.36 16.64 -32.03
N ASP A 207 -36.27 17.61 -32.00
CA ASP A 207 -37.58 17.45 -32.62
C ASP A 207 -37.93 18.67 -33.49
N ASN A 208 -37.50 18.65 -34.75
CA ASN A 208 -38.35 18.99 -35.90
C ASN A 208 -37.68 18.73 -37.27
N MET A 209 -38.26 17.75 -37.98
CA MET A 209 -38.46 17.60 -39.43
C MET A 209 -37.33 17.07 -40.33
N ASP A 210 -37.52 15.81 -40.73
CA ASP A 210 -37.09 15.21 -42.00
C ASP A 210 -37.64 15.95 -43.24
N ASP A 211 -36.86 15.83 -44.32
CA ASP A 211 -37.20 15.88 -45.76
C ASP A 211 -37.44 17.23 -46.48
N LEU A 212 -36.38 17.76 -47.12
CA LEU A 212 -36.20 17.83 -48.60
C LEU A 212 -34.87 18.57 -48.98
N ALA A 213 -34.02 17.94 -49.78
CA ALA A 213 -32.88 18.55 -50.50
C ALA A 213 -33.27 18.86 -51.97
N PRO A 214 -32.42 19.44 -52.88
CA PRO A 214 -31.12 20.15 -52.76
C PRO A 214 -31.03 21.47 -53.61
N GLU A 215 -29.79 22.00 -53.80
CA GLU A 215 -29.30 23.03 -54.79
C GLU A 215 -29.47 24.51 -54.37
N ASP A 216 -28.54 25.47 -54.51
CA ASP A 216 -27.18 25.59 -55.08
C ASP A 216 -26.57 26.98 -54.69
N GLU A 217 -25.22 27.08 -54.69
CA GLU A 217 -24.35 28.28 -54.94
C GLU A 217 -24.48 29.54 -54.04
N ASP A 218 -23.47 30.37 -53.72
CA ASP A 218 -22.02 30.45 -53.94
C ASP A 218 -21.47 31.55 -52.98
N ASP A 219 -20.15 31.61 -52.84
CA ASP A 219 -19.31 32.77 -52.46
C ASP A 219 -19.08 33.15 -50.96
N LEU A 220 -17.89 32.75 -50.49
CA LEU A 220 -16.94 33.55 -49.69
C LEU A 220 -16.13 34.48 -50.65
N PRO A 221 -15.34 35.51 -50.24
CA PRO A 221 -14.87 35.92 -48.89
C PRO A 221 -14.71 37.46 -48.64
N GLU A 222 -14.11 37.79 -47.47
CA GLU A 222 -13.01 38.78 -47.28
C GLU A 222 -13.26 40.20 -46.67
N GLU A 223 -12.93 40.33 -45.37
CA GLU A 223 -12.04 41.28 -44.66
C GLU A 223 -12.17 42.84 -44.67
N THR A 224 -11.80 43.39 -43.48
CA THR A 224 -11.32 44.75 -43.11
C THR A 224 -12.39 45.86 -42.91
N ASP A 225 -12.33 46.81 -41.96
CA ASP A 225 -11.34 47.35 -41.00
C ASP A 225 -12.16 48.15 -39.91
N PRO A 226 -11.58 48.69 -38.81
CA PRO A 226 -12.22 48.94 -37.53
C PRO A 226 -12.61 50.41 -37.26
N ASN A 227 -13.27 50.56 -36.11
CA ASN A 227 -13.43 51.76 -35.29
C ASN A 227 -14.64 52.65 -35.61
N ASP A 228 -15.74 52.42 -34.89
CA ASP A 228 -16.56 53.53 -34.41
C ASP A 228 -17.05 53.24 -32.98
N GLN A 229 -16.80 54.20 -32.10
CA GLN A 229 -17.15 54.14 -30.68
C GLN A 229 -18.58 54.66 -30.46
N GLN A 230 -19.21 54.12 -29.41
CA GLN A 230 -20.33 54.69 -28.65
C GLN A 230 -21.73 54.67 -29.30
N LYS A 231 -22.62 53.77 -28.82
CA LYS A 231 -23.53 54.01 -27.67
C LYS A 231 -24.68 52.97 -27.59
N LEU A 232 -25.10 52.68 -26.35
CA LEU A 232 -26.28 51.92 -25.89
C LEU A 232 -26.18 50.39 -26.06
N SER A 233 -26.50 49.54 -25.08
CA SER A 233 -27.15 49.76 -23.77
C SER A 233 -26.99 48.51 -22.91
N GLU A 234 -26.78 48.73 -21.61
CA GLU A 234 -27.20 47.90 -20.47
C GLU A 234 -27.76 46.50 -20.77
N SER A 235 -26.95 45.46 -20.58
CA SER A 235 -27.31 44.20 -19.89
C SER A 235 -26.16 43.20 -20.03
N ARG A 236 -25.07 43.38 -19.27
CA ARG A 236 -23.96 42.41 -19.26
C ARG A 236 -23.20 42.39 -17.93
N HIS A 237 -23.94 42.45 -16.82
CA HIS A 237 -23.33 42.52 -15.48
C HIS A 237 -23.80 41.42 -14.52
N GLU A 238 -24.50 40.40 -14.99
CA GLU A 238 -24.94 39.29 -14.12
C GLU A 238 -24.34 37.92 -14.48
N GLU A 239 -23.75 37.73 -15.66
CA GLU A 239 -23.18 36.43 -16.07
C GLU A 239 -21.71 36.21 -15.65
N GLU A 240 -20.94 37.25 -15.30
CA GLU A 240 -19.50 37.08 -15.03
C GLU A 240 -19.17 36.52 -13.63
N VAL A 241 -20.16 36.38 -12.74
CA VAL A 241 -19.93 35.90 -11.36
C VAL A 241 -20.18 34.39 -11.23
N ASP A 242 -20.81 33.75 -12.22
CA ASP A 242 -21.35 32.40 -12.07
C ASP A 242 -20.32 31.28 -12.33
N ASP A 243 -19.29 31.56 -13.14
CA ASP A 243 -18.20 30.63 -13.47
C ASP A 243 -17.13 30.52 -12.37
N GLU A 244 -16.95 31.55 -11.54
CA GLU A 244 -15.90 31.55 -10.48
C GLU A 244 -16.17 30.51 -9.38
N PHE A 245 -17.40 29.99 -9.30
CA PHE A 245 -17.80 28.97 -8.34
C PHE A 245 -17.37 27.54 -8.70
N ASN A 246 -17.12 27.25 -9.98
CA ASN A 246 -16.84 25.89 -10.44
C ASN A 246 -15.34 25.52 -10.45
N ASP A 247 -14.45 26.47 -10.73
CA ASP A 247 -13.08 26.15 -11.17
C ASP A 247 -11.97 26.25 -10.11
N LEU A 248 -12.31 26.60 -8.86
CA LEU A 248 -11.28 26.94 -7.87
C LEU A 248 -10.78 25.77 -7.01
N ASP A 249 -11.49 24.64 -6.93
CA ASP A 249 -11.06 23.48 -6.12
C ASP A 249 -10.42 22.36 -6.97
N ASP A 250 -10.80 22.27 -8.24
CA ASP A 250 -10.35 21.21 -9.17
C ASP A 250 -9.06 21.55 -9.93
N SER A 251 -8.44 22.72 -9.66
CA SER A 251 -7.14 23.05 -10.22
C SER A 251 -6.11 22.05 -9.71
N ALA A 252 -5.53 21.26 -10.62
CA ALA A 252 -4.46 20.33 -10.29
C ALA A 252 -3.31 21.05 -9.57
N LEU A 253 -2.55 20.32 -8.76
CA LEU A 253 -1.33 20.85 -8.14
C LEU A 253 -0.47 21.48 -9.26
N PRO A 254 -0.17 22.78 -9.19
CA PRO A 254 0.61 23.45 -10.22
C PRO A 254 1.97 22.78 -10.31
N ALA A 255 2.55 22.81 -11.51
CA ALA A 255 3.88 22.27 -11.75
C ALA A 255 4.84 22.82 -10.68
N TYR A 256 5.67 21.92 -10.18
CA TYR A 256 6.80 22.24 -9.33
C TYR A 256 7.58 23.42 -9.93
N ASP A 257 8.12 24.30 -9.08
CA ASP A 257 9.01 25.36 -9.54
C ASP A 257 10.30 24.77 -10.14
N GLU A 258 11.09 25.62 -10.79
CA GLU A 258 12.30 25.15 -11.47
C GLU A 258 13.33 24.54 -10.51
N GLU A 259 13.30 24.93 -9.23
CA GLU A 259 14.21 24.46 -8.19
C GLU A 259 13.79 23.09 -7.64
N THR A 260 12.50 22.90 -7.34
CA THR A 260 11.90 21.61 -6.95
C THR A 260 12.01 20.60 -8.09
N ASN A 261 11.76 21.00 -9.35
CA ASN A 261 11.96 20.11 -10.51
C ASN A 261 13.42 19.70 -10.71
N LYS A 262 14.38 20.59 -10.47
CA LYS A 262 15.81 20.25 -10.54
C LYS A 262 16.23 19.31 -9.40
N ALA A 263 15.60 19.43 -8.23
CA ALA A 263 15.87 18.56 -7.09
C ALA A 263 15.22 17.17 -7.19
N THR A 264 14.09 17.04 -7.90
CA THR A 264 13.35 15.77 -8.09
C THR A 264 13.81 14.98 -9.32
N ALA A 265 14.50 15.62 -10.28
CA ALA A 265 14.92 15.00 -11.53
C ALA A 265 16.28 14.25 -11.48
N GLY A 266 16.95 14.21 -10.31
CA GLY A 266 18.28 13.61 -10.12
C GLY A 266 18.28 12.38 -9.23
#